data_AF-Q1MW21-F1
#
_entry.id   AF-Q1MW21-F1
#
_cell.length_a   1.000
_cell.length_b   1.000
_cell.length_c   1.000
_cell.angle_alpha   90.00
_cell.angle_beta   90.00
_cell.angle_gamma   90.00
#
_symmetry.space_group_name_H-M   'P 1'
#
loop_
_entity.id
_entity.type
_entity.pdbx_description
1 polymer ?
#
loop_
_entity_poly.entity_id
_entity_poly.type
_entity_poly.pdbx_seq_one_letter_code
_entity_poly.pdbx_strand_id
1 'polypeptide(L)'
;KTDKIEVIDVDGTKRRTLLEDKLPHIFGFTLLGDFIYWTDWQRRSIERVHKVKASRDVIIDQLPDLMGLKAANVAKVVGTNPCADRNGGCSHLCFFTPRATKCGCPIGLELLSDMKTCIVPEAFLVFTSRAAIHRISLDTNNNDVAIPLTGVKEASALDFDVSNNHIYWTDVSLKTISRAFMNGSSVEHVIEFGLDYPEGMAVDWMGKNLYWADTG
;
A
#
# COMPACT_ATOMS: atom_id res chain seq x y z
N LYS A 1 22.60 24.00 -14.91
CA LYS A 1 22.97 22.81 -14.10
C LYS A 1 22.68 21.61 -14.97
N THR A 2 23.69 20.84 -15.34
CA THR A 2 23.49 19.58 -16.07
C THR A 2 23.31 18.47 -15.05
N ASP A 3 22.43 17.52 -15.37
CA ASP A 3 22.28 16.32 -14.55
C ASP A 3 23.53 15.45 -14.71
N LYS A 4 23.79 14.60 -13.72
CA LYS A 4 24.87 13.61 -13.76
C LYS A 4 24.40 12.27 -13.24
N ILE A 5 24.96 11.20 -13.80
CA ILE A 5 24.75 9.83 -13.34
C ILE A 5 25.96 9.45 -12.49
N GLU A 6 25.72 9.10 -11.23
CA GLU A 6 26.75 8.71 -10.26
C GLU A 6 26.51 7.27 -9.77
N VAL A 7 27.57 6.61 -9.34
CA VAL A 7 27.54 5.26 -8.78
C VAL A 7 28.33 5.22 -7.47
N ILE A 8 27.86 4.40 -6.55
CA ILE A 8 28.39 4.22 -5.20
C ILE A 8 28.32 2.73 -4.85
N ASP A 9 29.22 2.26 -3.97
CA ASP A 9 29.11 0.93 -3.40
C ASP A 9 27.88 0.88 -2.45
N VAL A 10 27.32 -0.32 -2.24
CA VAL A 10 26.08 -0.50 -1.44
C VAL A 10 26.28 -0.07 0.02
N ASP A 11 27.53 -0.06 0.50
CA ASP A 11 27.92 0.44 1.82
C ASP A 11 28.04 1.98 1.89
N GLY A 12 27.80 2.68 0.79
CA GLY A 12 27.92 4.14 0.70
C GLY A 12 29.33 4.64 0.41
N THR A 13 30.29 3.77 0.09
CA THR A 13 31.67 4.17 -0.21
C THR A 13 31.94 4.29 -1.71
N LYS A 14 33.12 4.82 -2.08
CA LYS A 14 33.61 4.92 -3.47
C LYS A 14 32.65 5.57 -4.46
N ARG A 15 32.01 6.67 -4.06
CA ARG A 15 31.21 7.51 -4.97
C ARG A 15 32.07 7.97 -6.15
N ARG A 16 31.56 7.76 -7.37
CA ARG A 16 32.17 8.25 -8.61
C ARG A 16 31.12 8.68 -9.63
N THR A 17 31.45 9.64 -10.46
CA THR A 17 30.61 10.06 -11.59
C THR A 17 30.82 9.12 -12.77
N LEU A 18 29.73 8.59 -13.32
CA LEU A 18 29.74 7.75 -14.52
C LEU A 18 29.57 8.59 -15.79
N LEU A 19 28.68 9.58 -15.76
CA LEU A 19 28.38 10.45 -16.90
C LEU A 19 27.94 11.83 -16.40
N GLU A 20 28.53 12.91 -16.92
CA GLU A 20 28.10 14.31 -16.62
C GLU A 20 27.74 15.12 -17.88
N ASP A 21 28.06 14.58 -19.06
CA ASP A 21 27.92 15.30 -20.32
C ASP A 21 26.55 15.10 -20.97
N LYS A 22 25.96 16.21 -21.40
CA LYS A 22 24.76 16.25 -22.26
C LYS A 22 23.57 15.47 -21.67
N LEU A 23 23.33 15.64 -20.39
CA LEU A 23 22.17 15.13 -19.66
C LEU A 23 21.26 16.31 -19.30
N PRO A 24 20.34 16.69 -20.20
CA PRO A 24 19.47 17.84 -19.97
C PRO A 24 18.39 17.58 -18.92
N HIS A 25 17.69 16.44 -18.95
CA HIS A 25 16.75 16.11 -17.89
C HIS A 25 16.40 14.61 -17.80
N ILE A 26 16.97 13.90 -16.82
CA ILE A 26 16.68 12.48 -16.58
C ILE A 26 15.42 12.31 -15.73
N PHE A 27 14.48 11.46 -16.14
CA PHE A 27 13.27 11.16 -15.37
C PHE A 27 13.17 9.68 -14.94
N GLY A 28 12.96 8.78 -15.89
CA GLY A 28 12.92 7.33 -15.67
C GLY A 28 14.34 6.76 -15.72
N PHE A 29 14.67 5.84 -14.81
CA PHE A 29 16.02 5.30 -14.68
C PHE A 29 15.99 3.82 -14.28
N THR A 30 16.76 2.98 -14.97
CA THR A 30 16.74 1.54 -14.74
C THR A 30 18.04 0.86 -15.18
N LEU A 31 18.25 -0.38 -14.74
CA LEU A 31 19.48 -1.14 -14.93
C LEU A 31 19.14 -2.53 -15.46
N LEU A 32 19.85 -2.99 -16.49
CA LEU A 32 19.76 -4.37 -16.98
C LEU A 32 21.08 -4.81 -17.59
N GLY A 33 21.60 -5.96 -17.15
CA GLY A 33 22.92 -6.46 -17.59
C GLY A 33 24.02 -5.43 -17.32
N ASP A 34 24.82 -5.13 -18.34
CA ASP A 34 25.93 -4.16 -18.28
C ASP A 34 25.53 -2.72 -18.58
N PHE A 35 24.23 -2.46 -18.78
CA PHE A 35 23.74 -1.14 -19.20
C PHE A 35 22.85 -0.49 -18.16
N ILE A 36 22.92 0.83 -18.15
CA ILE A 36 21.99 1.74 -17.49
C ILE A 36 21.12 2.34 -18.58
N TYR A 37 19.82 2.46 -18.35
CA TYR A 37 18.86 3.03 -19.29
C TYR A 37 18.14 4.18 -18.61
N TRP A 38 17.86 5.24 -19.36
CA TRP A 38 17.06 6.35 -18.85
C TRP A 38 16.18 6.97 -19.93
N THR A 39 15.15 7.69 -19.48
CA THR A 39 14.36 8.58 -20.33
C THR A 39 14.84 10.01 -20.15
N ASP A 40 14.96 10.72 -21.27
CA ASP A 40 15.25 12.14 -21.30
C ASP A 40 14.02 12.92 -21.75
N TRP A 41 13.45 13.70 -20.83
CA TRP A 41 12.21 14.44 -21.09
C TRP A 41 12.40 15.55 -22.13
N GLN A 42 13.55 16.22 -22.10
CA GLN A 42 13.82 17.34 -23.00
C GLN A 42 14.21 16.87 -24.41
N ARG A 43 14.98 15.78 -24.50
CA ARG A 43 15.39 15.17 -25.78
C ARG A 43 14.36 14.23 -26.36
N ARG A 44 13.34 13.84 -25.57
CA ARG A 44 12.32 12.89 -25.99
C ARG A 44 12.95 11.57 -26.44
N SER A 45 13.91 11.08 -25.66
CA SER A 45 14.72 9.91 -26.02
C SER A 45 14.78 8.89 -24.90
N ILE A 46 14.97 7.63 -25.29
CA ILE A 46 15.42 6.56 -24.41
C ILE A 46 16.88 6.30 -24.75
N GLU A 47 17.74 6.43 -23.75
CA GLU A 47 19.18 6.31 -23.92
C GLU A 47 19.74 5.25 -22.98
N ARG A 48 20.93 4.73 -23.32
CA ARG A 48 21.66 3.82 -22.45
C ARG A 48 23.13 4.16 -22.37
N VAL A 49 23.77 3.74 -21.28
CA VAL A 49 25.22 3.81 -21.10
C VAL A 49 25.74 2.50 -20.53
N HIS A 50 26.89 2.05 -21.02
CA HIS A 50 27.57 0.89 -20.46
C HIS A 50 28.19 1.24 -19.10
N LYS A 51 27.91 0.46 -18.06
CA LYS A 51 28.29 0.72 -16.65
C LYS A 51 29.79 0.88 -16.41
N VAL A 52 30.61 0.12 -17.14
CA VAL A 52 32.09 0.15 -17.03
C VAL A 52 32.75 1.03 -18.10
N LYS A 53 32.39 0.83 -19.38
CA LYS A 53 33.01 1.52 -20.51
C LYS A 53 32.56 2.97 -20.69
N ALA A 54 31.49 3.38 -20.00
CA ALA A 54 30.85 4.68 -20.16
C ALA A 54 30.45 5.02 -21.62
N SER A 55 30.25 4.00 -22.47
CA SER A 55 29.81 4.17 -23.86
C SER A 55 28.31 4.43 -23.91
N ARG A 56 27.90 5.58 -24.45
CA ARG A 56 26.51 6.05 -24.53
C ARG A 56 25.90 5.80 -25.91
N ASP A 57 24.69 5.27 -25.93
CA ASP A 57 23.88 5.07 -27.15
C ASP A 57 22.48 5.67 -26.96
N VAL A 58 21.91 6.24 -28.03
CA VAL A 58 20.49 6.58 -28.10
C VAL A 58 19.75 5.37 -28.68
N ILE A 59 18.78 4.84 -27.94
CA ILE A 59 18.00 3.66 -28.38
C ILE A 59 16.83 4.11 -29.25
N ILE A 60 16.07 5.09 -28.76
CA ILE A 60 14.92 5.67 -29.47
C ILE A 60 14.97 7.19 -29.27
N ASP A 61 14.62 7.92 -30.30
CA ASP A 61 14.40 9.36 -30.29
C ASP A 61 12.94 9.70 -30.63
N GLN A 62 12.56 10.97 -30.42
CA GLN A 62 11.24 11.52 -30.79
C GLN A 62 10.04 10.87 -30.07
N LEU A 63 10.23 10.41 -28.83
CA LEU A 63 9.18 9.91 -27.96
C LEU A 63 8.72 11.00 -26.97
N PRO A 64 7.61 11.71 -27.21
CA PRO A 64 7.08 12.70 -26.28
C PRO A 64 6.56 12.04 -25.00
N ASP A 65 6.49 12.83 -23.92
CA ASP A 65 5.85 12.47 -22.64
C ASP A 65 6.35 11.18 -21.98
N LEU A 66 7.65 10.90 -22.14
CA LEU A 66 8.31 9.79 -21.45
C LEU A 66 8.42 10.06 -19.94
N MET A 67 7.87 9.13 -19.15
CA MET A 67 7.86 9.19 -17.68
C MET A 67 8.71 8.06 -17.10
N GLY A 68 8.08 6.94 -16.70
CA GLY A 68 8.75 5.80 -16.09
C GLY A 68 9.43 4.88 -17.12
N LEU A 69 10.54 4.29 -16.72
CA LEU A 69 11.26 3.29 -17.50
C LEU A 69 11.65 2.11 -16.59
N LYS A 70 11.34 0.88 -17.02
CA LYS A 70 11.77 -0.35 -16.35
C LYS A 70 12.31 -1.33 -17.37
N ALA A 71 13.57 -1.71 -17.21
CA ALA A 71 14.14 -2.82 -17.95
C ALA A 71 13.84 -4.11 -17.20
N ALA A 72 13.28 -5.10 -17.89
CA ALA A 72 12.88 -6.38 -17.31
C ALA A 72 13.64 -7.52 -17.98
N ASN A 73 14.21 -8.41 -17.17
CA ASN A 73 14.69 -9.70 -17.63
C ASN A 73 13.61 -10.75 -17.36
N VAL A 74 13.18 -11.46 -18.39
CA VAL A 74 12.16 -12.53 -18.27
C VAL A 74 12.78 -13.84 -17.79
N ALA A 75 14.11 -13.94 -17.75
CA ALA A 75 14.79 -15.09 -17.18
C ALA A 75 14.41 -15.28 -15.70
N LYS A 76 14.10 -16.53 -15.34
CA LYS A 76 13.76 -16.91 -13.97
C LYS A 76 14.94 -16.60 -13.05
N VAL A 77 14.74 -15.71 -12.08
CA VAL A 77 15.72 -15.43 -11.04
C VAL A 77 15.85 -16.68 -10.18
N VAL A 78 17.01 -17.32 -10.21
CA VAL A 78 17.32 -18.48 -9.36
C VAL A 78 17.85 -17.95 -8.03
N GLY A 79 17.02 -18.05 -7.01
CA GLY A 79 17.36 -17.69 -5.64
C GLY A 79 16.33 -18.29 -4.71
N THR A 80 16.78 -18.80 -3.57
CA THR A 80 15.90 -19.24 -2.48
C THR A 80 16.23 -18.44 -1.23
N ASN A 81 15.27 -18.35 -0.32
CA ASN A 81 15.46 -17.79 1.00
C ASN A 81 14.68 -18.65 2.01
N PRO A 82 14.90 -18.49 3.31
CA PRO A 82 14.21 -19.31 4.30
C PRO A 82 12.68 -19.08 4.34
N CYS A 83 12.15 -17.99 3.76
CA CYS A 83 10.71 -17.82 3.58
C CYS A 83 10.15 -18.74 2.48
N ALA A 84 10.97 -19.23 1.56
CA ALA A 84 10.52 -20.16 0.51
C ALA A 84 10.13 -21.52 1.08
N ASP A 85 10.71 -21.93 2.20
CA ASP A 85 10.31 -23.13 2.93
C ASP A 85 9.25 -22.79 3.98
N ARG A 86 8.03 -23.31 3.79
CA ARG A 86 6.88 -23.16 4.72
C ARG A 86 6.68 -21.72 5.23
N ASN A 87 6.86 -20.72 4.36
CA ASN A 87 6.73 -19.29 4.71
C ASN A 87 7.62 -18.87 5.90
N GLY A 88 8.78 -19.51 6.10
CA GLY A 88 9.65 -19.27 7.26
C GLY A 88 9.02 -19.64 8.62
N GLY A 89 7.92 -20.41 8.59
CA GLY A 89 7.09 -20.71 9.76
C GLY A 89 6.16 -19.57 10.18
N CYS A 90 6.00 -18.52 9.36
CA CYS A 90 5.09 -17.42 9.63
C CYS A 90 3.66 -17.78 9.23
N SER A 91 2.69 -17.37 10.05
CA SER A 91 1.26 -17.55 9.74
C SER A 91 0.79 -16.74 8.53
N HIS A 92 1.33 -15.53 8.34
CA HIS A 92 0.90 -14.61 7.28
C HIS A 92 2.07 -14.10 6.44
N LEU A 93 2.83 -13.10 6.91
CA LEU A 93 3.89 -12.47 6.13
C LEU A 93 5.27 -12.90 6.63
N CYS A 94 6.16 -13.28 5.71
CA CYS A 94 7.56 -13.58 5.99
C CYS A 94 8.49 -12.57 5.31
N PHE A 95 9.27 -11.87 6.11
CA PHE A 95 10.27 -10.91 5.66
C PHE A 95 11.67 -11.51 5.82
N PHE A 96 12.36 -11.68 4.69
CA PHE A 96 13.76 -12.07 4.70
C PHE A 96 14.65 -10.85 4.94
N THR A 97 15.43 -10.87 6.02
CA THR A 97 16.46 -9.85 6.30
C THR A 97 17.85 -10.48 6.24
N PRO A 98 18.92 -9.68 6.04
CA PRO A 98 20.30 -10.21 6.01
C PRO A 98 20.72 -10.99 7.27
N ARG A 99 20.05 -10.76 8.41
CA ARG A 99 20.35 -11.43 9.69
C ARG A 99 19.47 -12.64 9.97
N ALA A 100 18.18 -12.55 9.66
CA ALA A 100 17.19 -13.60 9.96
C ALA A 100 15.86 -13.39 9.20
N THR A 101 14.99 -14.40 9.21
CA THR A 101 13.58 -14.23 8.84
C THR A 101 12.80 -13.59 9.98
N LYS A 102 11.92 -12.64 9.64
CA LYS A 102 10.98 -12.02 10.58
C LYS A 102 9.56 -12.20 10.08
N CYS A 103 8.66 -12.61 10.96
CA CYS A 103 7.24 -12.64 10.64
C CYS A 103 6.60 -11.28 10.90
N GLY A 104 5.55 -10.97 10.15
CA GLY A 104 4.71 -9.82 10.41
C GLY A 104 3.26 -10.10 10.07
N CYS A 105 2.38 -9.25 10.58
CA CYS A 105 0.95 -9.41 10.43
C CYS A 105 0.38 -8.38 9.44
N PRO A 106 -0.65 -8.77 8.68
CA PRO A 106 -1.44 -7.81 7.93
C PRO A 106 -2.00 -6.72 8.84
N ILE A 107 -2.39 -5.63 8.21
CA ILE A 107 -2.93 -4.45 8.88
C ILE A 107 -4.10 -4.83 9.81
N GLY A 108 -3.91 -4.52 11.11
CA GLY A 108 -4.82 -4.76 12.23
C GLY A 108 -5.08 -6.22 12.63
N LEU A 109 -4.10 -7.09 12.33
CA LEU A 109 -3.84 -8.30 13.11
C LEU A 109 -2.61 -8.06 13.99
N GLU A 110 -2.49 -8.85 15.05
CA GLU A 110 -1.41 -8.75 16.04
C GLU A 110 -0.52 -9.97 16.03
N LEU A 111 0.79 -9.74 16.13
CA LEU A 111 1.78 -10.81 16.22
C LEU A 111 1.84 -11.32 17.66
N LEU A 112 1.57 -12.61 17.84
CA LEU A 112 1.69 -13.28 19.12
C LEU A 112 3.14 -13.29 19.63
N SER A 113 3.30 -13.59 20.91
CA SER A 113 4.60 -13.69 21.59
C SER A 113 5.51 -14.80 21.01
N ASP A 114 4.96 -15.73 20.24
CA ASP A 114 5.70 -16.73 19.48
C ASP A 114 6.46 -16.15 18.27
N MET A 115 6.25 -14.86 17.96
CA MET A 115 6.86 -14.12 16.85
C MET A 115 6.56 -14.73 15.47
N LYS A 116 5.48 -15.51 15.34
CA LYS A 116 5.12 -16.23 14.10
C LYS A 116 3.64 -16.16 13.76
N THR A 117 2.77 -16.20 14.76
CA THR A 117 1.33 -16.35 14.60
C THR A 117 0.63 -15.01 14.73
N CYS A 118 -0.27 -14.71 13.80
CA CYS A 118 -1.07 -13.49 13.84
C CYS A 118 -2.49 -13.80 14.28
N ILE A 119 -3.05 -12.97 15.16
CA ILE A 119 -4.41 -13.08 15.66
C ILE A 119 -5.20 -11.79 15.42
N VAL A 120 -6.52 -11.90 15.45
CA VAL A 120 -7.40 -10.73 15.52
C VAL A 120 -7.38 -10.22 16.97
N PRO A 121 -7.13 -8.92 17.22
CA PRO A 121 -7.16 -8.36 18.57
C PRO A 121 -8.52 -8.60 19.24
N GLU A 122 -8.52 -8.89 20.55
CA GLU A 122 -9.77 -9.07 21.30
C GLU A 122 -10.52 -7.76 21.50
N ALA A 123 -9.80 -6.64 21.60
CA ALA A 123 -10.38 -5.32 21.81
C ALA A 123 -9.73 -4.25 20.91
N PHE A 124 -10.57 -3.45 20.26
CA PHE A 124 -10.15 -2.35 19.40
C PHE A 124 -11.18 -1.22 19.45
N LEU A 125 -10.73 0.00 19.20
CA LEU A 125 -11.58 1.15 18.95
C LEU A 125 -11.83 1.27 17.45
N VAL A 126 -13.04 1.63 17.05
CA VAL A 126 -13.39 2.01 15.67
C VAL A 126 -13.88 3.45 15.69
N PHE A 127 -13.37 4.27 14.78
CA PHE A 127 -13.78 5.68 14.67
C PHE A 127 -13.80 6.14 13.23
N THR A 128 -14.63 7.13 12.93
CA THR A 128 -14.71 7.75 11.61
C THR A 128 -13.79 8.97 11.53
N SER A 129 -13.11 9.11 10.39
CA SER A 129 -12.53 10.36 9.91
C SER A 129 -13.28 10.72 8.62
N ARG A 130 -13.37 12.01 8.23
CA ARG A 130 -14.27 12.47 7.15
C ARG A 130 -14.41 11.48 5.98
N ALA A 131 -13.31 11.01 5.41
CA ALA A 131 -13.33 10.13 4.23
C ALA A 131 -12.87 8.68 4.50
N ALA A 132 -12.74 8.25 5.77
CA ALA A 132 -12.27 6.91 6.08
C ALA A 132 -12.76 6.43 7.44
N ILE A 133 -12.83 5.12 7.62
CA ILE A 133 -13.09 4.51 8.92
C ILE A 133 -11.83 3.84 9.40
N HIS A 134 -11.48 4.11 10.64
CA HIS A 134 -10.24 3.71 11.26
C HIS A 134 -10.49 2.76 12.41
N ARG A 135 -9.45 1.99 12.74
CA ARG A 135 -9.39 1.21 13.96
C ARG A 135 -8.06 1.38 14.68
N ILE A 136 -8.10 1.32 15.99
CA ILE A 136 -6.92 1.34 16.87
C ILE A 136 -6.99 0.12 17.78
N SER A 137 -5.94 -0.69 17.80
CA SER A 137 -5.83 -1.74 18.82
C SER A 137 -5.58 -1.13 20.20
N LEU A 138 -6.20 -1.71 21.23
CA LEU A 138 -6.00 -1.32 22.63
C LEU A 138 -4.80 -2.02 23.29
N ASP A 139 -4.31 -3.11 22.71
CA ASP A 139 -3.26 -3.95 23.31
C ASP A 139 -1.87 -3.64 22.74
N THR A 140 -1.77 -3.32 21.44
CA THR A 140 -0.49 -3.17 20.76
C THR A 140 -0.26 -1.76 20.23
N ASN A 141 0.62 -1.01 20.91
CA ASN A 141 1.27 0.23 20.45
C ASN A 141 0.32 1.32 19.89
N ASN A 142 -1.00 1.22 20.14
CA ASN A 142 -2.08 2.08 19.66
C ASN A 142 -1.94 2.51 18.19
N ASN A 143 -1.64 1.56 17.31
CA ASN A 143 -1.46 1.87 15.88
C ASN A 143 -2.81 2.20 15.23
N ASP A 144 -2.96 3.45 14.76
CA ASP A 144 -4.07 3.90 13.92
C ASP A 144 -3.97 3.27 12.52
N VAL A 145 -5.05 2.60 12.13
CA VAL A 145 -5.15 1.81 10.92
C VAL A 145 -6.46 2.13 10.22
N ALA A 146 -6.39 2.64 8.99
CA ALA A 146 -7.57 2.77 8.13
C ALA A 146 -8.06 1.38 7.66
N ILE A 147 -9.35 1.13 7.78
CA ILE A 147 -10.02 -0.02 7.17
C ILE A 147 -10.13 0.27 5.67
N PRO A 148 -9.73 -0.66 4.77
CA PRO A 148 -9.67 -0.41 3.34
C PRO A 148 -11.07 -0.46 2.69
N LEU A 149 -11.98 0.41 3.11
CA LEU A 149 -13.31 0.56 2.56
C LEU A 149 -13.27 1.41 1.30
N THR A 150 -14.05 1.01 0.29
CA THR A 150 -14.21 1.76 -0.94
C THR A 150 -15.46 2.63 -0.90
N GLY A 151 -15.37 3.85 -1.41
CA GLY A 151 -16.55 4.68 -1.66
C GLY A 151 -17.03 5.53 -0.48
N VAL A 152 -16.39 5.46 0.68
CA VAL A 152 -16.69 6.36 1.82
C VAL A 152 -16.42 7.81 1.41
N LYS A 153 -17.39 8.71 1.63
CA LYS A 153 -17.30 10.14 1.34
C LYS A 153 -17.28 10.98 2.61
N GLU A 154 -18.31 10.81 3.44
CA GLU A 154 -18.50 11.57 4.67
C GLU A 154 -19.19 10.70 5.73
N ALA A 155 -18.40 9.78 6.32
CA ALA A 155 -18.93 8.87 7.31
C ALA A 155 -19.17 9.60 8.65
N SER A 156 -20.39 9.53 9.17
CA SER A 156 -20.83 10.28 10.35
C SER A 156 -20.97 9.41 11.60
N ALA A 157 -21.84 8.41 11.55
CA ALA A 157 -22.04 7.44 12.62
C ALA A 157 -21.54 6.05 12.20
N LEU A 158 -21.17 5.24 13.19
CA LEU A 158 -20.75 3.84 12.99
C LEU A 158 -21.20 2.98 14.15
N ASP A 159 -21.39 1.69 13.88
CA ASP A 159 -21.50 0.66 14.91
C ASP A 159 -21.10 -0.71 14.32
N PHE A 160 -20.97 -1.72 15.17
CA PHE A 160 -20.32 -2.98 14.82
C PHE A 160 -21.14 -4.21 15.25
N ASP A 161 -21.35 -5.14 14.31
CA ASP A 161 -21.91 -6.47 14.58
C ASP A 161 -20.78 -7.45 14.92
N VAL A 162 -20.61 -7.72 16.21
CA VAL A 162 -19.61 -8.67 16.72
C VAL A 162 -19.85 -10.10 16.23
N SER A 163 -21.10 -10.51 16.02
CA SER A 163 -21.43 -11.89 15.68
C SER A 163 -21.04 -12.26 14.24
N ASN A 164 -21.14 -11.30 13.32
CA ASN A 164 -20.80 -11.48 11.91
C ASN A 164 -19.54 -10.72 11.49
N ASN A 165 -18.88 -10.01 12.40
CA ASN A 165 -17.70 -9.18 12.13
C ASN A 165 -17.93 -8.12 11.03
N HIS A 166 -19.11 -7.48 11.06
CA HIS A 166 -19.48 -6.43 10.12
C HIS A 166 -19.44 -5.06 10.77
N ILE A 167 -18.87 -4.09 10.06
CA ILE A 167 -19.01 -2.69 10.38
C ILE A 167 -20.17 -2.10 9.62
N TYR A 168 -20.97 -1.28 10.30
CA TYR A 168 -22.01 -0.45 9.72
C TYR A 168 -21.57 1.01 9.82
N TRP A 169 -21.88 1.81 8.80
CA TRP A 169 -21.70 3.26 8.87
C TRP A 169 -22.81 4.01 8.13
N THR A 170 -23.05 5.24 8.58
CA THR A 170 -23.86 6.22 7.86
C THR A 170 -22.94 7.13 7.05
N ASP A 171 -23.33 7.50 5.83
CA ASP A 171 -22.63 8.49 5.02
C ASP A 171 -23.58 9.64 4.68
N VAL A 172 -23.26 10.84 5.17
CA VAL A 172 -24.12 12.04 5.03
C VAL A 172 -24.09 12.58 3.61
N SER A 173 -22.91 12.57 2.98
CA SER A 173 -22.75 13.01 1.60
C SER A 173 -23.45 12.09 0.61
N LEU A 174 -23.40 10.77 0.84
CA LEU A 174 -24.05 9.78 -0.02
C LEU A 174 -25.51 9.50 0.36
N LYS A 175 -25.95 9.90 1.56
CA LYS A 175 -27.27 9.60 2.12
C LYS A 175 -27.55 8.09 2.14
N THR A 176 -26.57 7.33 2.62
CA THR A 176 -26.66 5.86 2.70
C THR A 176 -26.36 5.36 4.10
N ILE A 177 -26.91 4.19 4.41
CA ILE A 177 -26.40 3.32 5.47
C ILE A 177 -25.79 2.10 4.79
N SER A 178 -24.53 1.84 5.09
CA SER A 178 -23.75 0.80 4.43
C SER A 178 -23.12 -0.14 5.44
N ARG A 179 -22.79 -1.36 5.00
CA ARG A 179 -22.07 -2.34 5.80
C ARG A 179 -20.96 -3.02 5.00
N ALA A 180 -19.96 -3.53 5.70
CA ALA A 180 -18.88 -4.32 5.13
C ALA A 180 -18.21 -5.18 6.18
N PHE A 181 -17.36 -6.11 5.76
CA PHE A 181 -16.44 -6.78 6.67
C PHE A 181 -15.29 -5.86 7.10
N MET A 182 -14.71 -6.12 8.27
CA MET A 182 -13.55 -5.36 8.79
C MET A 182 -12.28 -5.44 7.91
N ASN A 183 -12.24 -6.34 6.93
CA ASN A 183 -11.17 -6.40 5.93
C ASN A 183 -11.45 -5.52 4.69
N GLY A 184 -12.56 -4.77 4.68
CA GLY A 184 -13.00 -3.91 3.58
C GLY A 184 -13.78 -4.62 2.48
N SER A 185 -13.98 -5.94 2.58
CA SER A 185 -14.71 -6.73 1.57
C SER A 185 -16.23 -6.66 1.75
N SER A 186 -16.95 -7.01 0.68
CA SER A 186 -18.42 -7.10 0.64
C SER A 186 -19.13 -5.84 1.14
N VAL A 187 -18.70 -4.68 0.63
CA VAL A 187 -19.40 -3.41 0.84
C VAL A 187 -20.80 -3.51 0.22
N GLU A 188 -21.83 -3.24 1.01
CA GLU A 188 -23.23 -3.28 0.64
C GLU A 188 -23.96 -2.06 1.19
N HIS A 189 -24.81 -1.43 0.37
CA HIS A 189 -25.74 -0.40 0.84
C HIS A 189 -27.00 -1.06 1.40
N VAL A 190 -27.23 -0.90 2.70
CA VAL A 190 -28.40 -1.42 3.39
C VAL A 190 -29.60 -0.49 3.17
N ILE A 191 -29.34 0.82 3.16
CA ILE A 191 -30.32 1.87 2.86
C ILE A 191 -29.70 2.84 1.86
N GLU A 192 -30.41 3.09 0.76
CA GLU A 192 -29.97 3.98 -0.34
C GLU A 192 -30.88 5.21 -0.52
N PHE A 193 -32.04 5.25 0.14
CA PHE A 193 -33.05 6.29 -0.06
C PHE A 193 -33.71 6.68 1.27
N GLY A 194 -34.23 7.90 1.33
CA GLY A 194 -35.00 8.40 2.47
C GLY A 194 -34.15 8.81 3.68
N LEU A 195 -32.86 9.08 3.48
CA LEU A 195 -31.96 9.62 4.49
C LEU A 195 -31.60 11.08 4.14
N ASP A 196 -31.43 11.93 5.15
CA ASP A 196 -30.94 13.30 4.98
C ASP A 196 -29.69 13.57 5.84
N TYR A 197 -29.81 13.49 7.16
CA TYR A 197 -28.72 13.67 8.12
C TYR A 197 -28.66 12.51 9.13
N PRO A 198 -28.20 11.31 8.70
CA PRO A 198 -28.08 10.15 9.59
C PRO A 198 -26.86 10.28 10.53
N GLU A 199 -27.06 10.89 11.70
CA GLU A 199 -26.00 11.24 12.66
C GLU A 199 -25.84 10.26 13.83
N GLY A 200 -26.80 9.36 14.05
CA GLY A 200 -26.73 8.36 15.10
C GLY A 200 -27.07 6.96 14.58
N MET A 201 -26.41 5.94 15.11
CA MET A 201 -26.66 4.54 14.75
C MET A 201 -26.36 3.59 15.91
N ALA A 202 -27.12 2.51 16.02
CA ALA A 202 -26.90 1.41 16.93
C ALA A 202 -27.30 0.06 16.30
N VAL A 203 -26.47 -0.96 16.47
CA VAL A 203 -26.66 -2.32 15.96
C VAL A 203 -26.99 -3.26 17.12
N ASP A 204 -28.20 -3.83 17.11
CA ASP A 204 -28.55 -4.95 17.97
C ASP A 204 -28.22 -6.26 17.26
N TRP A 205 -27.01 -6.78 17.51
CA TRP A 205 -26.53 -8.02 16.89
C TRP A 205 -27.28 -9.27 17.36
N MET A 206 -27.96 -9.23 18.50
CA MET A 206 -28.76 -10.37 19.00
C MET A 206 -30.14 -10.40 18.36
N GLY A 207 -30.83 -9.26 18.33
CA GLY A 207 -32.14 -9.10 17.70
C GLY A 207 -32.09 -8.98 16.18
N LYS A 208 -30.91 -8.82 15.59
CA LYS A 208 -30.68 -8.57 14.16
C LYS A 208 -31.39 -7.31 13.67
N ASN A 209 -31.38 -6.27 14.51
CA ASN A 209 -32.01 -4.98 14.22
C ASN A 209 -30.96 -3.88 14.10
N LEU A 210 -31.24 -2.94 13.20
CA LEU A 210 -30.44 -1.74 13.00
C LEU A 210 -31.30 -0.52 13.34
N TYR A 211 -30.80 0.34 14.23
CA TYR A 211 -31.44 1.56 14.66
C TYR A 211 -30.60 2.74 14.20
N TRP A 212 -31.23 3.79 13.68
CA TRP A 212 -30.55 5.03 13.32
C TRP A 212 -31.40 6.24 13.67
N ALA A 213 -30.72 7.35 13.91
CA ALA A 213 -31.33 8.67 14.09
C ALA A 213 -30.97 9.53 12.89
N ASP A 214 -32.00 10.02 12.20
CA ASP A 214 -31.88 10.98 11.13
C ASP A 214 -32.44 12.32 11.61
N THR A 215 -31.63 13.38 11.54
CA THR A 215 -31.97 14.71 12.04
C THR A 215 -32.60 15.62 10.96
N GLY A 216 -32.93 15.06 9.79
CA GLY A 216 -33.67 15.67 8.67
C GLY A 216 -34.55 16.88 8.99
#